data_AF-A0A3D3WFC7-F1
#
_entry.id   AF-A0A3D3WFC7-F1
#
_cell.length_a   1.000
_cell.length_b   1.000
_cell.length_c   1.000
_cell.angle_alpha   90.00
_cell.angle_beta   90.00
_cell.angle_gamma   90.00
#
_symmetry.space_group_name_H-M   'P 1'
#
loop_
_entity.id
_entity.type
_entity.pdbx_description
1 polymer ?
#
loop_
_entity_poly.entity_id
_entity_poly.type
_entity_poly.pdbx_seq_one_letter_code
_entity_poly.pdbx_strand_id
1 'polypeptide(L)' 'EFTARDGDKLPLTVSGTRAPLSLDWQSPHASAQVKSAVLLAGLTARGKTSVTEPVASRDHTELMLRHFEVDVE' A
#
# COMPACT_ATOMS: atom_id res chain seq x y z
N GLU A 1 8.66 -12.97 -2.89
CA GLU A 1 10.11 -12.82 -3.08
C GLU A 1 10.39 -11.54 -3.87
N PHE A 2 11.49 -10.85 -3.55
CA PHE A 2 11.91 -9.63 -4.22
C PHE A 2 13.30 -9.84 -4.82
N THR A 3 13.48 -9.48 -6.10
CA THR A 3 14.78 -9.56 -6.77
C THR A 3 15.09 -8.20 -7.39
N ALA A 4 16.19 -7.59 -6.97
CA ALA A 4 16.65 -6.28 -7.43
C ALA A 4 18.02 -6.39 -8.10
N ARG A 5 18.33 -5.47 -9.01
CA ARG A 5 19.64 -5.45 -9.70
C ARG A 5 20.79 -5.02 -8.79
N ASP A 6 20.54 -4.04 -7.92
CA ASP A 6 21.54 -3.46 -7.01
C ASP A 6 20.88 -3.16 -5.66
N GLY A 7 21.04 -4.08 -4.69
CA GLY A 7 20.51 -3.92 -3.34
C GLY A 7 18.98 -3.78 -3.31
N ASP A 8 18.51 -2.58 -2.99
CA ASP A 8 17.09 -2.20 -2.88
C ASP A 8 16.61 -1.29 -4.03
N LYS A 9 17.42 -1.12 -5.09
CA LYS A 9 17.13 -0.22 -6.20
C LYS A 9 16.47 -0.90 -7.39
N LEU A 10 15.70 -0.11 -8.14
CA LEU A 10 15.14 -0.51 -9.41
C LEU A 10 16.23 -0.85 -10.45
N PRO A 11 15.95 -1.74 -11.42
CA PRO A 11 14.69 -2.47 -11.62
C PRO A 11 14.47 -3.56 -10.55
N LEU A 12 13.20 -3.75 -10.17
CA LEU A 12 12.76 -4.70 -9.15
C LEU A 12 11.73 -5.66 -9.75
N THR A 13 11.92 -6.95 -9.52
CA THR A 13 10.95 -8.00 -9.78
C THR A 13 10.30 -8.44 -8.48
N VAL A 14 8.97 -8.51 -8.45
CA VAL A 14 8.19 -8.98 -7.30
C VAL A 14 7.48 -10.29 -7.65
N SER A 15 7.88 -11.37 -7.01
CA SER A 15 7.12 -12.63 -7.01
C SER A 15 6.17 -12.62 -5.81
N GLY A 16 4.96 -12.11 -6.04
CA GLY A 16 3.91 -11.94 -5.02
C GLY A 16 3.08 -13.20 -4.75
N THR A 17 2.15 -13.08 -3.81
CA THR A 17 1.11 -14.09 -3.52
C THR A 17 -0.21 -13.72 -4.18
N ARG A 18 -1.04 -14.72 -4.50
CA ARG A 18 -2.42 -14.50 -4.96
C ARG A 18 -3.38 -14.08 -3.84
N ALA A 19 -2.99 -14.29 -2.59
CA ALA A 19 -3.78 -14.00 -1.41
C ALA A 19 -2.90 -13.31 -0.36
N PRO A 20 -2.70 -11.99 -0.45
CA PRO A 20 -1.97 -11.24 0.56
C PRO A 20 -2.73 -11.25 1.90
N LEU A 21 -1.97 -11.14 2.99
CA LEU A 21 -2.52 -10.92 4.32
C LEU A 21 -2.75 -9.43 4.54
N SER A 22 -3.76 -9.08 5.33
CA SER A 22 -3.92 -7.70 5.78
C SER A 22 -2.76 -7.27 6.67
N LEU A 23 -2.51 -5.96 6.72
CA LEU A 23 -1.42 -5.37 7.48
C LEU A 23 -1.91 -4.12 8.21
N ASP A 24 -1.45 -3.93 9.44
CA ASP A 24 -1.48 -2.62 10.10
C ASP A 24 -0.08 -2.00 10.03
N TRP A 25 0.08 -0.95 9.22
CA TRP A 25 1.37 -0.35 8.91
C TRP A 25 1.52 1.05 9.50
N GLN A 26 2.56 1.23 10.32
CA GLN A 26 2.99 2.53 10.82
C GLN A 26 4.10 3.06 9.91
N SER A 27 3.77 4.02 9.04
CA SER A 27 4.73 4.55 8.09
C SER A 27 5.76 5.45 8.80
N PRO A 28 7.07 5.27 8.57
CA PRO A 28 8.09 6.17 9.13
C PRO A 28 8.11 7.55 8.45
N HIS A 29 7.48 7.67 7.27
CA HIS A 29 7.46 8.88 6.47
C HIS A 29 6.06 9.14 5.89
N ALA A 30 5.72 10.41 5.69
CA ALA A 30 4.47 10.83 5.02
C ALA A 30 4.58 10.67 3.50
N SER A 31 4.58 9.43 3.03
CA SER A 31 4.70 9.09 1.61
C SER A 31 3.36 8.60 1.05
N ALA A 32 2.71 9.47 0.29
CA ALA A 32 1.48 9.12 -0.41
C ALA A 32 1.67 7.90 -1.33
N GLN A 33 2.84 7.72 -1.95
CA GLN A 33 3.10 6.56 -2.81
C GLN A 33 3.10 5.25 -2.01
N VAL A 34 3.71 5.26 -0.81
CA VAL A 34 3.71 4.09 0.08
C VAL A 34 2.31 3.81 0.60
N LYS A 35 1.58 4.84 1.04
CA LYS A 35 0.17 4.75 1.42
C LYS A 35 -0.67 4.12 0.31
N SER A 36 -0.61 4.67 -0.91
CA SER A 36 -1.33 4.16 -2.07
C SER A 36 -1.00 2.69 -2.37
N ALA A 37 0.28 2.31 -2.34
CA ALA A 37 0.70 0.93 -2.60
C ALA A 37 0.11 -0.05 -1.57
N VAL A 38 0.10 0.32 -0.28
CA VAL A 38 -0.48 -0.49 0.80
C VAL A 38 -2.00 -0.60 0.65
N LEU A 39 -2.69 0.52 0.41
CA LEU A 39 -4.16 0.54 0.22
C LEU A 39 -4.58 -0.32 -0.97
N LEU A 40 -3.88 -0.22 -2.11
CA LEU A 40 -4.15 -1.02 -3.29
C LEU A 40 -3.90 -2.52 -3.05
N ALA A 41 -2.84 -2.88 -2.34
CA ALA A 41 -2.60 -4.27 -1.94
C ALA A 41 -3.71 -4.78 -1.01
N GLY A 42 -4.23 -3.91 -0.13
CA GLY A 42 -5.33 -4.20 0.79
C GLY A 42 -6.62 -4.64 0.10
N LEU A 43 -6.89 -4.20 -1.12
CA LEU A 43 -8.10 -4.58 -1.88
C LEU A 43 -8.23 -6.09 -2.12
N THR A 44 -7.10 -6.81 -2.13
CA THR A 44 -7.07 -8.27 -2.34
C THR A 44 -6.67 -9.03 -1.07
N ALA A 45 -6.40 -8.31 0.01
CA ALA A 45 -5.98 -8.90 1.27
C ALA A 45 -7.16 -9.43 2.07
N ARG A 46 -6.96 -10.50 2.83
CA ARG A 46 -7.97 -11.00 3.77
C ARG A 46 -7.90 -10.17 5.06
N GLY A 47 -8.94 -9.40 5.36
CA GLY A 47 -9.06 -8.61 6.59
C GLY A 47 -9.02 -7.09 6.33
N LYS A 48 -8.85 -6.30 7.39
CA LYS A 48 -8.70 -4.83 7.32
C LYS A 48 -7.21 -4.48 7.19
N THR A 49 -6.86 -3.77 6.14
CA THR A 49 -5.52 -3.17 5.98
C THR A 49 -5.59 -1.71 6.45
N SER A 50 -4.65 -1.30 7.30
CA SER A 50 -4.52 0.07 7.80
C SER A 50 -3.12 0.61 7.56
N VAL A 51 -3.06 1.92 7.29
CA VAL A 51 -1.81 2.67 7.18
C VAL A 51 -1.94 3.96 7.97
N THR A 52 -1.01 4.17 8.90
CA THR A 52 -0.91 5.39 9.70
C THR A 52 0.31 6.17 9.23
N GLU A 53 0.12 7.45 8.90
CA GLU A 53 1.19 8.37 8.50
C GLU A 53 1.56 9.31 9.66
N PRO A 54 2.83 9.72 9.80
CA PRO A 54 3.25 10.65 10.85
C PRO A 54 2.69 12.07 10.64
N VAL A 55 2.38 12.41 9.40
CA VAL A 55 1.63 13.61 8.98
C VAL A 55 0.87 13.27 7.70
N ALA A 56 -0.28 13.88 7.47
CA ALA A 56 -1.09 13.64 6.29
C ALA A 56 -0.32 13.95 5.00
N SER A 57 -0.23 12.98 4.10
CA SER A 57 0.17 13.19 2.71
C SER A 57 -1.06 13.35 1.80
N ARG A 58 -0.88 13.69 0.51
CA ARG A 58 -2.00 13.79 -0.45
C ARG A 58 -2.87 12.53 -0.46
N ASP A 59 -4.17 12.67 -0.71
CA ASP A 59 -5.21 11.67 -0.46
C ASP A 59 -5.94 11.17 -1.73
N HIS A 60 -5.31 11.34 -2.91
CA HIS A 60 -5.96 11.04 -4.18
C HIS A 60 -6.38 9.57 -4.33
N THR A 61 -5.64 8.63 -3.71
CA THR A 61 -6.02 7.21 -3.75
C THR A 61 -7.25 6.94 -2.90
N GLU A 62 -7.34 7.54 -1.72
CA GLU A 62 -8.51 7.44 -0.84
C GLU A 62 -9.74 8.02 -1.52
N LEU A 63 -9.64 9.21 -2.13
CA LEU A 63 -10.73 9.82 -2.90
C LEU A 63 -11.16 8.94 -4.08
N MET A 64 -10.20 8.40 -4.83
CA MET A 64 -10.46 7.48 -5.95
C MET A 64 -11.17 6.21 -5.46
N LEU A 65 -10.69 5.59 -4.38
CA LEU A 65 -11.27 4.38 -3.80
C LEU A 65 -12.72 4.62 -3.36
N ARG A 66 -13.00 5.72 -2.65
CA ARG A 66 -14.38 6.09 -2.29
C ARG A 66 -15.27 6.31 -3.52
N HIS A 67 -14.72 6.90 -4.59
CA HIS A 67 -15.46 7.06 -5.86
C HIS A 67 -15.81 5.73 -6.52
N PHE A 68 -14.97 4.71 -6.37
CA PHE A 68 -15.24 3.34 -6.80
C PHE A 68 -15.99 2.50 -5.76
N GLU A 69 -16.65 3.15 -4.79
CA GLU A 69 -17.47 2.51 -3.75
C GLU A 69 -16.70 1.53 -2.85
N VAL A 70 -15.37 1.71 -2.72
CA VAL A 70 -14.56 0.99 -1.75
C VAL A 70 -14.70 1.64 -0.37
N ASP A 71 -14.95 0.82 0.64
CA ASP A 71 -14.98 1.24 2.05
C ASP A 71 -13.56 1.59 2.52
N VAL A 72 -13.27 2.89 2.61
CA VAL A 72 -12.00 3.43 3.11
C VAL A 72 -12.26 4.68 3.95
N GLU A 73 -11.75 4.64 5.18
CA GLU A 73 -11.91 5.67 6.22
C GLU A 73 -10.71 6.62 6.23
#